data_AF-V9KMS7-F1
#
_entry.id   AF-V9KMS7-F1
#
_cell.length_a   1.000
_cell.length_b   1.000
_cell.length_c   1.000
_cell.angle_alpha   90.00
_cell.angle_beta   90.00
_cell.angle_gamma   90.00
#
_symmetry.space_group_name_H-M   'P 1'
#
loop_
_entity.id
_entity.type
_entity.pdbx_description
1 polymer ?
#
loop_
_entity_poly.entity_id
_entity_poly.type
_entity_poly.pdbx_seq_one_letter_code
_entity_poly.pdbx_strand_id
1 'polypeptide(L)'
;RSLEGAIGDKVSSVFQASLKLLKMLITDYVPKHKLGKIEIAHCIERTLPNLLSKTGDATTHLRMTAMSFIQEMALLKEVRPLNIIPPQLMQPLKSQVPVRLVINQIELVERLLNELGTDNTGFTADNVMRFAAGALEHTASEVRDTAVRIVLALYRQHGSAILPFLPPDDANTRRNVLYKSLFDGFAKIDGRPTEAQLRAQKKAAAGEADRRKKEQIRALQEQLAVLKEMQAEVQAEKGKEMEHGKVARTDDGGKKPPLSQSNIGDDQSSVANYLDNLCIFCGERDESFTDEGLDIHYWKHCPMLRRCEHCKQVVEIASLTEHRMTECDKKESFGKCHRCGEAVMRDELQEHLRVKNCNAAKPEKVANHCPLCHENFQPGEEVWKVHLMGREGCKSNPRRIQALQRTQHLQQAKLGASPVSRPIPIAVKRRSPTSGSKIPAPKAGLNKARHKFIDDLT
;
A
#
# COMPACT_ATOMS: atom_id res chain seq x y z
N ARG A 1 43.70 22.35 10.33
CA ARG A 1 44.26 21.58 9.19
C ARG A 1 44.41 20.08 9.48
N SER A 2 45.37 19.60 10.28
CA SER A 2 45.60 18.14 10.43
C SER A 2 44.37 17.36 10.92
N LEU A 3 43.68 17.87 11.96
CA LEU A 3 42.44 17.28 12.46
C LEU A 3 41.29 17.35 11.43
N GLU A 4 41.12 18.50 10.78
CA GLU A 4 40.08 18.72 9.74
C GLU A 4 40.21 17.72 8.59
N GLY A 5 41.44 17.44 8.15
CA GLY A 5 41.74 16.45 7.12
C GLY A 5 41.47 15.02 7.60
N ALA A 6 41.89 14.68 8.82
CA ALA A 6 41.69 13.35 9.41
C ALA A 6 40.21 12.95 9.58
N ILE A 7 39.31 13.93 9.78
CA ILE A 7 37.85 13.72 9.81
C ILE A 7 37.31 13.32 8.43
N GLY A 8 37.93 13.81 7.35
CA GLY A 8 37.59 13.43 5.98
C GLY A 8 38.16 12.07 5.54
N ASP A 9 39.05 11.47 6.34
CA ASP A 9 39.84 10.30 5.92
C ASP A 9 38.95 9.07 5.62
N LYS A 10 39.39 8.27 4.64
CA LYS A 10 38.73 7.01 4.24
C LYS A 10 39.11 5.86 5.18
N VAL A 11 40.25 5.95 5.86
CA VAL A 11 40.74 4.95 6.80
C VAL A 11 40.01 5.09 8.13
N SER A 12 39.20 4.08 8.48
CA SER A 12 38.35 4.09 9.68
C SER A 12 39.12 4.40 10.97
N SER A 13 40.32 3.85 11.16
CA SER A 13 41.14 4.12 12.36
C SER A 13 41.60 5.57 12.47
N VAL A 14 41.95 6.22 11.36
CA VAL A 14 42.33 7.64 11.31
C VAL A 14 41.12 8.51 11.64
N PHE A 15 39.97 8.20 11.04
CA PHE A 15 38.71 8.87 11.35
C PHE A 15 38.35 8.76 12.84
N GLN A 16 38.32 7.55 13.42
CA GLN A 16 38.01 7.33 14.84
C GLN A 16 39.00 8.04 15.78
N ALA A 17 40.30 8.02 15.46
CA ALA A 17 41.31 8.76 16.22
C ALA A 17 41.08 10.28 16.16
N SER A 18 40.64 10.80 15.01
CA SER A 18 40.27 12.22 14.85
C SER A 18 39.08 12.61 15.73
N LEU A 19 38.04 11.76 15.81
CA LEU A 19 36.88 12.00 16.68
C LEU A 19 37.27 12.00 18.16
N LYS A 20 38.09 11.04 18.59
CA LYS A 20 38.60 10.97 19.96
C LYS A 20 39.43 12.21 20.32
N LEU A 21 40.28 12.68 19.41
CA LEU A 21 41.06 13.90 19.58
C LEU A 21 40.15 15.15 19.66
N LEU A 22 39.17 15.29 18.76
CA LEU A 22 38.21 16.40 18.78
C LEU A 22 37.41 16.44 20.09
N LYS A 23 36.92 15.29 20.57
CA LYS A 23 36.23 15.19 21.85
C LYS A 23 37.11 15.64 23.01
N MET A 24 38.33 15.10 23.13
CA MET A 24 39.30 15.47 24.17
C MET A 24 39.62 16.98 24.14
N LEU A 25 39.77 17.56 22.95
CA LEU A 25 40.00 19.01 22.81
C LEU A 25 38.84 19.83 23.40
N ILE A 26 37.59 19.44 23.12
CA ILE A 26 36.38 20.11 23.58
C ILE A 26 36.11 19.88 25.08
N THR A 27 36.20 18.64 25.57
CA THR A 27 35.77 18.29 26.94
C THR A 27 36.86 18.46 27.99
N ASP A 28 38.13 18.30 27.60
CA ASP A 28 39.24 18.17 28.54
C ASP A 28 40.23 19.33 28.36
N TYR A 29 40.75 19.53 27.14
CA TYR A 29 41.83 20.49 26.89
C TYR A 29 41.38 21.95 27.06
N VAL A 30 40.34 22.38 26.34
CA VAL A 30 39.87 23.77 26.41
C VAL A 30 39.41 24.16 27.82
N PRO A 31 38.61 23.34 28.55
CA PRO A 31 38.25 23.65 29.94
C PRO A 31 39.44 23.65 30.90
N LYS A 32 40.36 22.69 30.81
CA LYS A 32 41.56 22.61 31.65
C LYS A 32 42.47 23.83 31.51
N HIS A 33 42.64 24.32 30.27
CA HIS A 33 43.47 25.46 29.96
C HIS A 33 42.71 26.81 29.99
N LYS A 34 41.41 26.79 30.32
CA LYS A 34 40.53 27.97 30.42
C LYS A 34 40.55 28.88 29.17
N LEU A 35 40.69 28.31 27.99
CA LEU A 35 40.88 29.10 26.76
C LEU A 35 39.63 29.93 26.43
N GLY A 36 38.45 29.34 26.60
CA GLY A 36 37.18 30.04 26.45
C GLY A 36 36.18 29.27 25.59
N LYS A 37 34.99 29.87 25.41
CA LYS A 37 33.93 29.33 24.54
C LYS A 37 34.21 29.55 23.05
N ILE A 38 35.04 30.54 22.71
CA ILE A 38 35.38 30.92 21.33
C ILE A 38 36.18 29.80 20.66
N GLU A 39 37.08 29.18 21.40
CA GLU A 39 37.92 28.07 20.93
C GLU A 39 37.10 26.80 20.72
N ILE A 40 36.10 26.55 21.57
CA ILE A 40 35.14 25.45 21.36
C ILE A 40 34.29 25.70 20.12
N ALA A 41 33.77 26.92 19.95
CA ALA A 41 33.05 27.32 18.75
C ALA A 41 33.90 27.12 17.48
N HIS A 42 35.16 27.58 17.51
CA HIS A 42 36.12 27.37 16.42
C HIS A 42 36.36 25.89 16.12
N CYS A 43 36.56 25.04 17.14
CA CYS A 43 36.70 23.60 16.94
C CYS A 43 35.47 23.00 16.23
N ILE A 44 34.26 23.40 16.60
CA ILE A 44 33.02 22.92 15.97
C ILE A 44 32.92 23.43 14.52
N GLU A 45 33.01 24.74 14.30
CA GLU A 45 32.88 25.36 12.97
C GLU A 45 33.87 24.81 11.94
N ARG A 46 35.10 24.50 12.37
CA ARG A 46 36.15 23.93 11.51
C ARG A 46 35.96 22.45 11.19
N THR A 47 35.20 21.69 11.99
CA THR A 47 35.10 20.22 11.88
C THR A 47 33.72 19.73 11.46
N LEU A 48 32.65 20.43 11.87
CA LEU A 48 31.27 20.06 11.60
C LEU A 48 30.94 19.92 10.10
N PRO A 49 31.42 20.77 9.16
CA PRO A 49 31.16 20.58 7.73
C PRO A 49 31.70 19.24 7.19
N ASN A 50 32.88 18.82 7.66
CA ASN A 50 33.49 17.55 7.26
C ASN A 50 32.75 16.37 7.90
N LEU A 51 32.31 16.49 9.16
CA LEU A 51 31.47 15.48 9.82
C LEU A 51 30.12 15.30 9.10
N LEU A 52 29.45 16.41 8.75
CA LEU A 52 28.20 16.40 8.00
C LEU A 52 28.39 15.73 6.63
N SER A 53 29.44 16.09 5.89
CA SER A 53 29.81 15.40 4.64
C SER A 53 30.06 13.90 4.85
N LYS A 54 30.68 13.51 5.98
CA LYS A 54 30.94 12.11 6.34
C LYS A 54 29.68 11.30 6.63
N THR A 55 28.56 11.93 7.02
CA THR A 55 27.25 11.27 7.06
C THR A 55 26.78 10.80 5.68
N GLY A 56 27.38 11.28 4.58
CA GLY A 56 27.08 10.84 3.21
C GLY A 56 27.90 9.64 2.71
N ASP A 57 28.89 9.17 3.48
CA ASP A 57 29.88 8.16 3.05
C ASP A 57 29.21 6.85 2.55
N ALA A 58 29.80 6.19 1.56
CA ALA A 58 29.30 4.91 1.06
C ALA A 58 29.32 3.82 2.16
N THR A 59 30.28 3.89 3.08
CA THR A 59 30.50 2.92 4.17
C THR A 59 29.54 3.18 5.32
N THR A 60 28.57 2.27 5.53
CA THR A 60 27.53 2.39 6.56
C THR A 60 28.09 2.66 7.96
N HIS A 61 29.15 1.94 8.37
CA HIS A 61 29.77 2.14 9.69
C HIS A 61 30.32 3.56 9.89
N LEU A 62 30.91 4.17 8.86
CA LEU A 62 31.44 5.53 8.93
C LEU A 62 30.31 6.56 9.04
N ARG A 63 29.22 6.39 8.27
CA ARG A 63 28.02 7.23 8.39
C ARG A 63 27.44 7.20 9.79
N MET A 64 27.18 5.99 10.32
CA MET A 64 26.59 5.82 11.64
C MET A 64 27.47 6.39 12.74
N THR A 65 28.79 6.19 12.66
CA THR A 65 29.75 6.83 13.58
C THR A 65 29.65 8.35 13.50
N ALA A 66 29.67 8.94 12.29
CA ALA A 66 29.60 10.39 12.11
C ALA A 66 28.30 10.98 12.67
N MET A 67 27.16 10.34 12.40
CA MET A 67 25.85 10.75 12.96
C MET A 67 25.84 10.67 14.48
N SER A 68 26.24 9.54 15.07
CA SER A 68 26.30 9.37 16.53
C SER A 68 27.24 10.38 17.19
N PHE A 69 28.38 10.70 16.56
CA PHE A 69 29.32 11.69 17.08
C PHE A 69 28.78 13.13 16.98
N ILE A 70 28.08 13.50 15.91
CA ILE A 70 27.41 14.81 15.82
C ILE A 70 26.35 14.94 16.92
N GLN A 71 25.58 13.87 17.15
CA GLN A 71 24.55 13.81 18.19
C GLN A 71 25.18 13.95 19.59
N GLU A 72 26.20 13.15 19.91
CA GLU A 72 26.97 13.24 21.15
C GLU A 72 27.58 14.64 21.35
N MET A 73 28.21 15.20 20.31
CA MET A 73 28.86 16.51 20.35
C MET A 73 27.87 17.64 20.66
N ALA A 74 26.64 17.58 20.16
CA ALA A 74 25.60 18.56 20.46
C ALA A 74 25.06 18.47 21.90
N LEU A 75 25.14 17.30 22.53
CA LEU A 75 24.74 17.08 23.93
C LEU A 75 25.84 17.46 24.95
N LEU A 76 27.09 17.63 24.52
CA LEU A 76 28.19 18.02 25.42
C LEU A 76 27.88 19.35 26.11
N LYS A 77 28.00 19.38 27.45
CA LYS A 77 27.75 20.56 28.31
C LYS A 77 28.50 21.83 27.89
N GLU A 78 29.68 21.69 27.26
CA GLU A 78 30.49 22.81 26.79
C GLU A 78 30.03 23.33 25.40
N VAL A 79 29.34 22.49 24.63
CA VAL A 79 28.89 22.77 23.25
C VAL A 79 27.44 23.23 23.21
N ARG A 80 26.55 22.59 23.97
CA ARG A 80 25.11 22.89 24.00
C ARG A 80 24.81 24.40 24.16
N PRO A 81 25.47 25.17 25.06
CA PRO A 81 25.17 26.60 25.22
C PRO A 81 25.60 27.49 24.05
N LEU A 82 26.33 26.95 23.06
CA LEU A 82 26.79 27.70 21.88
C LEU A 82 25.74 27.71 20.77
N ASN A 83 24.80 26.76 20.76
CA ASN A 83 23.74 26.64 19.76
C ASN A 83 24.22 26.62 18.29
N ILE A 84 25.44 26.15 18.03
CA ILE A 84 26.06 26.15 16.67
C ILE A 84 25.55 25.01 15.81
N ILE A 85 25.40 23.80 16.36
CA ILE A 85 25.09 22.60 15.57
C ILE A 85 23.66 22.61 15.00
N PRO A 86 22.59 22.95 15.77
CA PRO A 86 21.23 22.90 15.25
C PRO A 86 20.96 23.84 14.05
N PRO A 87 21.39 25.12 14.03
CA PRO A 87 21.24 25.98 12.84
C PRO A 87 22.01 25.50 11.60
N GLN A 88 23.09 24.73 11.79
CA GLN A 88 23.85 24.11 10.68
C GLN A 88 23.15 22.86 10.14
N LEU A 89 22.42 22.12 10.99
CA LEU A 89 21.54 21.02 10.57
C LEU A 89 20.24 21.52 9.92
N MET A 90 19.75 22.71 10.30
CA MET A 90 18.54 23.35 9.77
C MET A 90 18.76 24.05 8.41
N GLN A 91 19.93 23.92 7.77
CA GLN A 91 20.21 24.57 6.50
C GLN A 91 19.26 24.07 5.38
N PRO A 92 18.75 24.97 4.51
CA PRO A 92 17.77 24.60 3.48
C PRO A 92 18.22 23.45 2.58
N LEU A 93 17.31 22.50 2.35
CA LEU A 93 17.56 21.30 1.56
C LEU A 93 17.71 21.67 0.07
N LYS A 94 18.93 21.57 -0.46
CA LYS A 94 19.25 21.89 -1.86
C LYS A 94 19.10 20.65 -2.74
N SER A 95 18.39 20.77 -3.86
CA SER A 95 18.15 19.69 -4.84
C SER A 95 19.42 19.09 -5.47
N GLN A 96 20.55 19.78 -5.40
CA GLN A 96 21.86 19.30 -5.88
C GLN A 96 22.57 18.37 -4.89
N VAL A 97 22.10 18.28 -3.64
CA VAL A 97 22.72 17.45 -2.60
C VAL A 97 22.26 15.99 -2.76
N PRO A 98 23.17 14.99 -2.67
CA PRO A 98 22.78 13.58 -2.69
C PRO A 98 21.71 13.26 -1.64
N VAL A 99 20.61 12.62 -2.06
CA VAL A 99 19.44 12.28 -1.21
C VAL A 99 19.83 11.61 0.12
N ARG A 100 20.87 10.77 0.13
CA ARG A 100 21.40 10.11 1.33
C ARG A 100 21.86 11.11 2.41
N LEU A 101 22.52 12.20 2.02
CA LEU A 101 22.92 13.27 2.94
C LEU A 101 21.69 13.98 3.51
N VAL A 102 20.69 14.25 2.67
CA VAL A 102 19.42 14.87 3.09
C VAL A 102 18.69 14.01 4.11
N ILE A 103 18.57 12.69 3.87
CA ILE A 103 17.98 11.73 4.82
C ILE A 103 18.72 11.77 6.17
N ASN A 104 20.05 11.66 6.17
CA ASN A 104 20.82 11.63 7.41
C ASN A 104 20.82 12.99 8.14
N GLN A 105 20.72 14.11 7.41
CA GLN A 105 20.54 15.45 7.98
C GLN A 105 19.18 15.57 8.68
N ILE A 106 18.08 15.16 8.06
CA ILE A 106 16.75 15.26 8.67
C ILE A 106 16.55 14.25 9.82
N GLU A 107 17.15 13.07 9.76
CA GLU A 107 17.21 12.15 10.90
C GLU A 107 17.99 12.74 12.09
N LEU A 108 19.10 13.44 11.84
CA LEU A 108 19.84 14.14 12.90
C LEU A 108 19.01 15.26 13.53
N VAL A 109 18.24 16.00 12.72
CA VAL A 109 17.28 16.98 13.24
C VAL A 109 16.22 16.30 14.12
N GLU A 110 15.59 15.22 13.65
CA GLU A 110 14.57 14.48 14.44
C GLU A 110 15.13 14.01 15.80
N ARG A 111 16.32 13.39 15.81
CA ARG A 111 16.95 12.87 17.04
C ARG A 111 17.32 14.00 18.01
N LEU A 112 18.03 15.02 17.53
CA LEU A 112 18.48 16.11 18.40
C LEU A 112 17.34 16.98 18.89
N LEU A 113 16.28 17.17 18.10
CA LEU A 113 15.07 17.87 18.54
C LEU A 113 14.39 17.15 19.71
N ASN A 114 14.32 15.80 19.67
CA ASN A 114 13.76 15.00 20.76
C ASN A 114 14.60 15.05 22.05
N GLU A 115 15.93 15.18 21.95
CA GLU A 115 16.85 15.22 23.11
C GLU A 115 17.07 16.63 23.68
N LEU A 116 17.06 17.65 22.83
CA LEU A 116 17.34 19.04 23.20
C LEU A 116 16.08 19.85 23.49
N GLY A 117 14.97 19.57 22.79
CA GLY A 117 13.78 20.43 22.77
C GLY A 117 14.01 21.75 22.02
N THR A 118 13.05 22.68 22.11
CA THR A 118 13.08 24.01 21.46
C THR A 118 13.55 25.15 22.37
N ASP A 119 13.92 24.88 23.61
CA ASP A 119 14.12 25.92 24.62
C ASP A 119 15.61 26.24 24.80
N ASN A 120 16.03 27.38 24.26
CA ASN A 120 17.42 27.87 24.28
C ASN A 120 18.46 26.94 23.63
N THR A 121 18.02 26.08 22.69
CA THR A 121 18.85 25.01 22.08
C THR A 121 19.26 25.29 20.63
N GLY A 122 18.89 26.44 20.07
CA GLY A 122 19.07 26.76 18.65
C GLY A 122 17.99 26.18 17.73
N PHE A 123 17.26 25.16 18.17
CA PHE A 123 15.96 24.83 17.58
C PHE A 123 14.89 25.79 18.11
N THR A 124 14.00 26.24 17.24
CA THR A 124 12.79 27.01 17.58
C THR A 124 11.62 26.47 16.77
N ALA A 125 10.39 26.66 17.22
CA ALA A 125 9.21 26.23 16.45
C ALA A 125 9.22 26.83 15.03
N ASP A 126 9.63 28.09 14.88
CA ASP A 126 9.74 28.78 13.60
C ASP A 126 10.80 28.15 12.66
N ASN A 127 12.05 27.98 13.12
CA ASN A 127 13.12 27.50 12.22
C ASN A 127 12.94 26.01 11.87
N VAL A 128 12.45 25.20 12.81
CA VAL A 128 12.13 23.79 12.57
C VAL A 128 10.95 23.67 11.60
N MET A 129 9.88 24.46 11.74
CA MET A 129 8.75 24.40 10.81
C MET A 129 9.09 24.86 9.41
N ARG A 130 9.88 25.94 9.24
CA ARG A 130 10.34 26.38 7.91
C ARG A 130 11.16 25.31 7.20
N PHE A 131 12.07 24.66 7.93
CA PHE A 131 12.85 23.54 7.39
C PHE A 131 11.98 22.33 7.07
N ALA A 132 11.08 21.95 7.98
CA ALA A 132 10.19 20.81 7.80
C ALA A 132 9.21 21.02 6.64
N ALA A 133 8.66 22.23 6.46
CA ALA A 133 7.81 22.56 5.31
C ALA A 133 8.54 22.33 3.98
N GLY A 134 9.78 22.81 3.83
CA GLY A 134 10.61 22.53 2.66
C GLY A 134 10.95 21.03 2.49
N ALA A 135 11.02 20.26 3.58
CA ALA A 135 11.24 18.83 3.55
C ALA A 135 9.98 18.01 3.18
N LEU A 136 8.77 18.51 3.47
CA LEU A 136 7.50 17.90 3.02
C LEU A 136 7.34 17.94 1.48
N GLU A 137 7.97 18.91 0.82
CA GLU A 137 7.98 19.05 -0.65
C GLU A 137 9.11 18.27 -1.35
N HIS A 138 9.97 17.59 -0.58
CA HIS A 138 11.12 16.87 -1.13
C HIS A 138 10.71 15.64 -1.96
N THR A 139 11.50 15.30 -3.00
CA THR A 139 11.16 14.23 -3.96
C THR A 139 11.25 12.82 -3.37
N ALA A 140 12.18 12.57 -2.43
CA ALA A 140 12.31 11.30 -1.73
C ALA A 140 11.29 11.16 -0.58
N SER A 141 10.61 10.00 -0.52
CA SER A 141 9.60 9.63 0.49
C SER A 141 10.12 9.71 1.92
N GLU A 142 11.29 9.14 2.16
CA GLU A 142 11.91 8.97 3.48
C GLU A 142 12.18 10.33 4.16
N VAL A 143 12.48 11.35 3.36
CA VAL A 143 12.63 12.74 3.81
C VAL A 143 11.28 13.32 4.20
N ARG A 144 10.24 13.14 3.37
CA ARG A 144 8.88 13.60 3.66
C ARG A 144 8.29 12.91 4.89
N ASP A 145 8.46 11.61 5.02
CA ASP A 145 7.95 10.82 6.15
C ASP A 145 8.61 11.23 7.46
N THR A 146 9.92 11.54 7.43
CA THR A 146 10.64 12.10 8.59
C THR A 146 10.19 13.53 8.91
N ALA A 147 9.96 14.36 7.89
CA ALA A 147 9.37 15.69 8.08
C ALA A 147 7.97 15.62 8.72
N VAL A 148 7.11 14.68 8.31
CA VAL A 148 5.79 14.44 8.94
C VAL A 148 5.95 14.08 10.42
N ARG A 149 6.91 13.21 10.80
CA ARG A 149 7.17 12.88 12.21
C ARG A 149 7.61 14.11 13.02
N ILE A 150 8.53 14.92 12.48
CA ILE A 150 8.99 16.18 13.10
C ILE A 150 7.81 17.15 13.30
N VAL A 151 6.98 17.37 12.27
CA VAL A 151 5.82 18.28 12.36
C VAL A 151 4.79 17.78 13.38
N LEU A 152 4.51 16.47 13.44
CA LEU A 152 3.63 15.89 14.45
C LEU A 152 4.24 15.96 15.87
N ALA A 153 5.56 15.91 16.02
CA ALA A 153 6.22 16.13 17.31
C ALA A 153 6.08 17.59 17.76
N LEU A 154 6.31 18.55 16.86
CA LEU A 154 6.10 19.98 17.13
C LEU A 154 4.65 20.31 17.45
N TYR A 155 3.68 19.72 16.74
CA TYR A 155 2.25 19.95 17.00
C TYR A 155 1.86 19.55 18.42
N ARG A 156 2.41 18.45 18.97
CA ARG A 156 2.16 18.04 20.36
C ARG A 156 2.70 19.02 21.41
N GLN A 157 3.70 19.83 21.07
CA GLN A 157 4.33 20.80 21.98
C GLN A 157 3.75 22.21 21.82
N HIS A 158 3.53 22.65 20.57
CA HIS A 158 3.19 24.04 20.22
C HIS A 158 1.76 24.22 19.68
N GLY A 159 1.03 23.12 19.46
CA GLY A 159 -0.37 23.12 19.02
C GLY A 159 -0.59 23.91 17.73
N SER A 160 -1.62 24.76 17.73
CA SER A 160 -2.02 25.58 16.57
C SER A 160 -0.97 26.59 16.11
N ALA A 161 0.05 26.92 16.92
CA ALA A 161 1.07 27.90 16.58
C ALA A 161 1.92 27.52 15.35
N ILE A 162 1.97 26.23 14.99
CA ILE A 162 2.70 25.75 13.80
C ILE A 162 1.86 25.70 12.51
N LEU A 163 0.54 25.87 12.60
CA LEU A 163 -0.35 25.80 11.43
C LEU A 163 -0.08 26.87 10.36
N PRO A 164 0.32 28.12 10.69
CA PRO A 164 0.65 29.14 9.68
C PRO A 164 1.83 28.79 8.74
N PHE A 165 2.62 27.76 9.07
CA PHE A 165 3.73 27.29 8.24
C PHE A 165 3.31 26.20 7.24
N LEU A 166 2.06 25.75 7.29
CA LEU A 166 1.51 24.69 6.46
C LEU A 166 0.41 25.26 5.53
N PRO A 167 0.12 24.59 4.40
CA PRO A 167 -1.07 24.90 3.60
C PRO A 167 -2.36 24.77 4.43
N PRO A 168 -3.45 25.47 4.07
CA PRO A 168 -4.72 25.37 4.79
C PRO A 168 -5.30 23.95 4.73
N ASP A 169 -5.93 23.53 5.83
CA ASP A 169 -6.64 22.23 5.94
C ASP A 169 -7.98 22.28 5.20
N ASP A 170 -7.92 22.21 3.86
CA ASP A 170 -9.08 22.21 2.98
C ASP A 170 -9.18 20.93 2.11
N ALA A 171 -10.31 20.78 1.43
CA ALA A 171 -10.61 19.60 0.60
C ALA A 171 -9.73 19.46 -0.66
N ASN A 172 -9.00 20.50 -1.06
CA ASN A 172 -8.04 20.45 -2.15
C ASN A 172 -6.65 20.02 -1.63
N THR A 173 -6.17 20.61 -0.53
CA THR A 173 -4.93 20.19 0.15
C THR A 173 -5.00 18.72 0.58
N ARG A 174 -6.14 18.28 1.11
CA ARG A 174 -6.40 16.87 1.49
C ARG A 174 -6.48 15.88 0.30
N ARG A 175 -6.42 16.33 -0.95
CA ARG A 175 -6.21 15.42 -2.11
C ARG A 175 -4.82 14.81 -2.11
N ASN A 176 -3.83 15.51 -1.55
CA ASN A 176 -2.49 14.98 -1.35
C ASN A 176 -2.49 14.05 -0.12
N VAL A 177 -2.10 12.79 -0.35
CA VAL A 177 -2.07 11.71 0.67
C VAL A 177 -1.19 12.09 1.88
N LEU A 178 -0.09 12.83 1.66
CA LEU A 178 0.79 13.30 2.73
C LEU A 178 0.06 14.29 3.63
N TYR A 179 -0.54 15.35 3.06
CA TYR A 179 -1.23 16.36 3.84
C TYR A 179 -2.48 15.81 4.53
N LYS A 180 -3.24 14.93 3.85
CA LYS A 180 -4.34 14.17 4.47
C LYS A 180 -3.87 13.41 5.71
N SER A 181 -2.78 12.65 5.59
CA SER A 181 -2.23 11.87 6.71
C SER A 181 -1.70 12.75 7.85
N LEU A 182 -1.12 13.92 7.51
CA LEU A 182 -0.64 14.91 8.47
C LEU A 182 -1.81 15.54 9.27
N PHE A 183 -2.86 16.02 8.60
CA PHE A 183 -4.02 16.63 9.26
C PHE A 183 -4.87 15.60 10.02
N ASP A 184 -5.03 14.37 9.52
CA ASP A 184 -5.62 13.28 10.29
C ASP A 184 -4.73 12.91 11.50
N GLY A 185 -3.41 13.15 11.42
CA GLY A 185 -2.48 13.06 12.53
C GLY A 185 -2.71 14.15 13.61
N PHE A 186 -2.93 15.40 13.21
CA PHE A 186 -3.33 16.47 14.13
C PHE A 186 -4.68 16.19 14.79
N ALA A 187 -5.69 15.75 14.02
CA ALA A 187 -6.99 15.37 14.56
C ALA A 187 -6.86 14.29 15.65
N LYS A 188 -6.03 13.25 15.43
CA LYS A 188 -5.72 12.23 16.46
C LYS A 188 -5.05 12.81 17.71
N ILE A 189 -4.16 13.78 17.57
CA ILE A 189 -3.49 14.45 18.70
C ILE A 189 -4.51 15.26 19.52
N ASP A 190 -5.45 15.94 18.85
CA ASP A 190 -6.52 16.72 19.49
C ASP A 190 -7.67 15.85 20.06
N GLY A 191 -7.61 14.52 19.90
CA GLY A 191 -8.73 13.63 20.22
C GLY A 191 -9.97 13.80 19.32
N ARG A 192 -9.84 14.52 18.20
CA ARG A 192 -10.91 14.73 17.20
C ARG A 192 -11.02 13.50 16.29
N PRO A 193 -12.23 13.09 15.89
CA PRO A 193 -12.39 12.00 14.94
C PRO A 193 -11.77 12.37 13.59
N THR A 194 -10.98 11.46 13.01
CA THR A 194 -10.38 11.67 11.68
C THR A 194 -11.45 11.77 10.60
N GLU A 195 -11.08 12.26 9.41
CA GLU A 195 -12.05 12.32 8.32
C GLU A 195 -12.60 10.94 7.93
N ALA A 196 -11.77 9.90 8.02
CA ALA A 196 -12.21 8.52 7.85
C ALA A 196 -13.22 8.08 8.92
N GLN A 197 -13.00 8.42 10.19
CA GLN A 197 -13.93 8.13 11.29
C GLN A 197 -15.25 8.92 11.15
N LEU A 198 -15.18 10.20 10.75
CA LEU A 198 -16.36 11.03 10.46
C LEU A 198 -17.18 10.47 9.30
N ARG A 199 -16.53 10.00 8.23
CA ARG A 199 -17.19 9.32 7.10
C ARG A 199 -17.83 7.99 7.54
N ALA A 200 -17.12 7.18 8.33
CA ALA A 200 -17.63 5.92 8.87
C ALA A 200 -18.85 6.13 9.79
N GLN A 201 -18.79 7.09 10.71
CA GLN A 201 -19.92 7.45 11.58
C GLN A 201 -21.14 7.93 10.77
N LYS A 202 -20.94 8.75 9.73
CA LYS A 202 -22.02 9.17 8.82
C LYS A 202 -22.61 7.99 8.04
N LYS A 203 -21.78 7.06 7.53
CA LYS A 203 -22.23 5.85 6.83
C LYS A 203 -23.04 4.94 7.75
N ALA A 204 -22.58 4.75 9.00
CA ALA A 204 -23.29 3.97 10.01
C ALA A 204 -24.65 4.61 10.39
N ALA A 205 -24.68 5.93 10.66
CA ALA A 205 -25.92 6.64 10.97
C ALA A 205 -26.93 6.62 9.81
N ALA A 206 -26.46 6.75 8.56
CA ALA A 206 -27.30 6.63 7.38
C ALA A 206 -27.86 5.20 7.20
N GLY A 207 -27.03 4.17 7.41
CA GLY A 207 -27.45 2.77 7.36
C GLY A 207 -28.46 2.40 8.44
N GLU A 208 -28.29 2.91 9.67
CA GLU A 208 -29.28 2.69 10.72
C GLU A 208 -30.60 3.45 10.46
N ALA A 209 -30.53 4.67 9.91
CA ALA A 209 -31.73 5.39 9.49
C ALA A 209 -32.50 4.66 8.38
N ASP A 210 -31.81 4.06 7.41
CA ASP A 210 -32.42 3.21 6.38
C ASP A 210 -33.01 1.92 6.97
N ARG A 211 -32.33 1.26 7.92
CA ARG A 211 -32.87 0.09 8.60
C ARG A 211 -34.17 0.40 9.36
N ARG A 212 -34.18 1.50 10.13
CA ARG A 212 -35.39 1.98 10.83
C ARG A 212 -36.55 2.29 9.87
N LYS A 213 -36.27 2.89 8.70
CA LYS A 213 -37.28 3.11 7.65
C LYS A 213 -37.84 1.79 7.10
N LYS A 214 -36.98 0.80 6.83
CA LYS A 214 -37.38 -0.53 6.35
C LYS A 214 -38.23 -1.29 7.38
N GLU A 215 -37.88 -1.20 8.66
CA GLU A 215 -38.65 -1.77 9.77
C GLU A 215 -40.04 -1.12 9.88
N GLN A 216 -40.13 0.21 9.79
CA GLN A 216 -41.41 0.95 9.75
C GLN A 216 -42.28 0.57 8.55
N ILE A 217 -41.69 0.46 7.34
CA ILE A 217 -42.42 0.03 6.14
C ILE A 217 -42.97 -1.39 6.30
N ARG A 218 -42.20 -2.32 6.89
CA ARG A 218 -42.66 -3.70 7.14
C ARG A 218 -43.84 -3.72 8.12
N ALA A 219 -43.76 -3.00 9.23
CA ALA A 219 -44.84 -2.93 10.22
C ALA A 219 -46.13 -2.35 9.62
N LEU A 220 -46.03 -1.33 8.76
CA LEU A 220 -47.17 -0.77 8.03
C LEU A 220 -47.75 -1.76 7.00
N GLN A 221 -46.90 -2.54 6.30
CA GLN A 221 -47.36 -3.57 5.37
C GLN A 221 -48.11 -4.70 6.09
N GLU A 222 -47.66 -5.10 7.27
CA GLU A 222 -48.30 -6.13 8.11
C GLU A 222 -49.67 -5.65 8.61
N GLN A 223 -49.78 -4.42 9.10
CA GLN A 223 -51.07 -3.79 9.46
C GLN A 223 -52.03 -3.72 8.27
N LEU A 224 -51.53 -3.38 7.07
CA LEU A 224 -52.32 -3.34 5.84
C LEU A 224 -52.75 -4.74 5.35
N ALA A 225 -52.01 -5.80 5.69
CA ALA A 225 -52.39 -7.18 5.37
C ALA A 225 -53.58 -7.63 6.23
N VAL A 226 -53.50 -7.43 7.54
CA VAL A 226 -54.60 -7.74 8.49
C VAL A 226 -55.89 -6.99 8.12
N LEU A 227 -55.78 -5.71 7.75
CA LEU A 227 -56.93 -4.91 7.30
C LEU A 227 -57.55 -5.44 5.98
N LYS A 228 -56.75 -6.04 5.09
CA LYS A 228 -57.24 -6.65 3.85
C LYS A 228 -57.88 -8.01 4.09
N GLU A 229 -57.36 -8.80 5.01
CA GLU A 229 -57.95 -10.09 5.40
C GLU A 229 -59.33 -9.87 6.05
N MET A 230 -59.45 -8.93 7.00
CA MET A 230 -60.75 -8.51 7.53
C MET A 230 -61.73 -8.01 6.44
N GLN A 231 -61.25 -7.28 5.43
CA GLN A 231 -62.11 -6.87 4.30
C GLN A 231 -62.53 -8.05 3.41
N ALA A 232 -61.66 -9.04 3.22
CA ALA A 232 -61.95 -10.23 2.43
C ALA A 232 -62.97 -11.13 3.14
N GLU A 233 -62.86 -11.30 4.46
CA GLU A 233 -63.83 -12.04 5.28
C GLU A 233 -65.22 -11.38 5.23
N VAL A 234 -65.29 -10.05 5.41
CA VAL A 234 -66.54 -9.26 5.31
C VAL A 234 -67.16 -9.29 3.90
N GLN A 235 -66.37 -9.58 2.86
CA GLN A 235 -66.89 -9.80 1.49
C GLN A 235 -67.30 -11.26 1.24
N ALA A 236 -66.60 -12.22 1.82
CA ALA A 236 -66.91 -13.65 1.70
C ALA A 236 -68.27 -14.01 2.36
N GLU A 237 -68.59 -13.40 3.51
CA GLU A 237 -69.89 -13.59 4.17
C GLU A 237 -71.09 -13.04 3.38
N LYS A 238 -70.87 -12.13 2.41
CA LYS A 238 -71.91 -11.60 1.51
C LYS A 238 -72.11 -12.42 0.23
N GLY A 239 -71.39 -13.53 0.07
CA GLY A 239 -71.38 -14.35 -1.15
C GLY A 239 -72.54 -15.34 -1.34
N LYS A 240 -73.58 -15.31 -0.50
CA LYS A 240 -74.76 -16.20 -0.59
C LYS A 240 -76.08 -15.43 -0.55
N GLU A 241 -76.46 -14.80 -1.67
CA GLU A 241 -77.85 -14.79 -2.13
C GLU A 241 -78.02 -14.23 -3.56
N MET A 242 -78.94 -14.87 -4.29
CA MET A 242 -79.57 -14.52 -5.57
C MET A 242 -78.76 -14.30 -6.88
N GLU A 243 -79.21 -15.07 -7.87
CA GLU A 243 -78.97 -14.91 -9.31
C GLU A 243 -80.09 -14.04 -9.95
N HIS A 244 -79.90 -13.64 -11.21
CA HIS A 244 -80.87 -13.03 -12.15
C HIS A 244 -81.25 -11.53 -12.00
N GLY A 245 -80.94 -10.75 -13.04
CA GLY A 245 -81.46 -9.40 -13.27
C GLY A 245 -80.79 -8.66 -14.43
N LYS A 246 -81.43 -8.61 -15.60
CA LYS A 246 -81.01 -7.76 -16.76
C LYS A 246 -81.53 -6.33 -16.61
N VAL A 247 -80.90 -5.40 -17.36
CA VAL A 247 -81.36 -4.13 -17.97
C VAL A 247 -80.37 -2.97 -17.70
N ALA A 248 -80.39 -1.91 -18.52
CA ALA A 248 -79.22 -1.11 -18.89
C ALA A 248 -79.42 0.42 -18.86
N ARG A 249 -78.29 1.16 -19.00
CA ARG A 249 -78.14 2.64 -19.21
C ARG A 249 -78.40 3.50 -17.96
N THR A 250 -77.81 4.68 -17.73
CA THR A 250 -76.96 5.65 -18.49
C THR A 250 -76.10 6.43 -17.44
N ASP A 251 -74.80 6.69 -17.64
CA ASP A 251 -74.16 7.90 -18.23
C ASP A 251 -73.77 9.01 -17.20
N ASP A 252 -72.68 9.75 -17.51
CA ASP A 252 -72.03 10.88 -16.80
C ASP A 252 -71.56 10.64 -15.33
N GLY A 253 -70.43 11.18 -14.84
CA GLY A 253 -69.36 12.00 -15.41
C GLY A 253 -68.39 12.47 -14.31
N GLY A 254 -67.21 13.02 -14.65
CA GLY A 254 -66.43 13.86 -13.71
C GLY A 254 -65.13 13.30 -13.09
N LYS A 255 -64.02 13.52 -13.81
CA LYS A 255 -62.73 14.10 -13.33
C LYS A 255 -62.12 13.62 -11.99
N LYS A 256 -60.93 13.00 -12.08
CA LYS A 256 -59.83 13.17 -11.10
C LYS A 256 -58.47 13.30 -11.79
N PRO A 257 -57.79 14.46 -11.69
CA PRO A 257 -56.33 14.58 -11.77
C PRO A 257 -55.76 14.48 -10.32
N PRO A 258 -54.48 14.77 -10.00
CA PRO A 258 -53.42 15.30 -10.86
C PRO A 258 -51.98 14.74 -10.60
N LEU A 259 -51.00 15.46 -11.15
CA LEU A 259 -49.60 15.59 -10.71
C LEU A 259 -48.63 14.41 -10.89
N SER A 260 -47.95 14.48 -12.03
CA SER A 260 -46.50 14.28 -12.14
C SER A 260 -45.70 14.84 -10.95
N GLN A 261 -44.74 14.05 -10.45
CA GLN A 261 -43.50 14.59 -9.88
C GLN A 261 -42.29 13.82 -10.41
N SER A 262 -41.34 14.56 -10.94
CA SER A 262 -40.08 14.10 -11.50
C SER A 262 -39.13 13.61 -10.41
N ASN A 263 -38.68 12.36 -10.50
CA ASN A 263 -37.51 11.90 -9.74
C ASN A 263 -36.23 12.47 -10.37
N ILE A 264 -35.73 13.56 -9.79
CA ILE A 264 -34.34 14.01 -9.92
C ILE A 264 -33.65 13.72 -8.58
N GLY A 265 -32.52 13.02 -8.61
CA GLY A 265 -31.78 12.52 -7.43
C GLY A 265 -31.95 11.00 -7.29
N ASP A 266 -30.91 10.20 -7.13
CA ASP A 266 -29.72 10.46 -6.31
C ASP A 266 -28.48 9.67 -6.80
N ASP A 267 -27.88 10.11 -7.91
CA ASP A 267 -26.80 9.37 -8.62
C ASP A 267 -25.38 9.61 -8.03
N GLN A 268 -25.28 9.83 -6.71
CA GLN A 268 -24.01 9.98 -6.00
C GLN A 268 -23.79 8.91 -4.92
N SER A 269 -24.86 8.31 -4.38
CA SER A 269 -24.76 7.19 -3.42
C SER A 269 -24.23 5.90 -4.08
N SER A 270 -24.50 5.72 -5.38
CA SER A 270 -23.99 4.63 -6.22
C SER A 270 -22.45 4.59 -6.28
N VAL A 271 -21.81 5.76 -6.31
CA VAL A 271 -20.35 5.92 -6.50
C VAL A 271 -19.55 5.61 -5.25
N ALA A 272 -20.08 5.85 -4.05
CA ALA A 272 -19.38 5.56 -2.80
C ALA A 272 -19.23 4.04 -2.56
N ASN A 273 -20.32 3.29 -2.72
CA ASN A 273 -20.29 1.81 -2.66
C ASN A 273 -19.52 1.19 -3.86
N TYR A 274 -19.21 1.97 -4.89
CA TYR A 274 -18.42 1.50 -6.05
C TYR A 274 -16.92 1.35 -5.75
N LEU A 275 -16.39 1.82 -4.61
CA LEU A 275 -14.95 1.65 -4.32
C LEU A 275 -14.63 0.65 -3.21
N ASP A 276 -15.54 0.44 -2.25
CA ASP A 276 -15.28 -0.42 -1.08
C ASP A 276 -15.17 -1.91 -1.46
N ASN A 277 -15.99 -2.38 -2.40
CA ASN A 277 -16.08 -3.81 -2.79
C ASN A 277 -15.09 -4.20 -3.92
N LEU A 278 -13.91 -3.56 -4.00
CA LEU A 278 -12.94 -3.69 -5.09
C LEU A 278 -11.57 -4.16 -4.59
N CYS A 279 -11.06 -5.26 -5.13
CA CYS A 279 -9.69 -5.68 -4.86
C CYS A 279 -8.69 -4.76 -5.58
N ILE A 280 -7.86 -4.05 -4.81
CA ILE A 280 -6.89 -3.07 -5.34
C ILE A 280 -5.84 -3.67 -6.29
N PHE A 281 -5.49 -4.95 -6.13
CA PHE A 281 -4.44 -5.61 -6.92
C PHE A 281 -4.96 -6.12 -8.27
N CYS A 282 -6.03 -6.93 -8.25
CA CYS A 282 -6.55 -7.58 -9.47
C CYS A 282 -7.73 -6.84 -10.12
N GLY A 283 -8.33 -5.86 -9.45
CA GLY A 283 -9.52 -5.14 -9.93
C GLY A 283 -10.80 -5.98 -9.96
N GLU A 284 -10.81 -7.17 -9.35
CA GLU A 284 -12.05 -7.96 -9.17
C GLU A 284 -12.99 -7.22 -8.21
N ARG A 285 -14.29 -7.23 -8.53
CA ARG A 285 -15.37 -6.66 -7.70
C ARG A 285 -16.34 -7.79 -7.37
N ASP A 286 -16.66 -7.92 -6.09
CA ASP A 286 -17.61 -8.90 -5.58
C ASP A 286 -18.33 -8.31 -4.36
N GLU A 287 -19.64 -8.55 -4.20
CA GLU A 287 -20.39 -8.03 -3.05
C GLU A 287 -19.95 -8.64 -1.71
N SER A 288 -19.29 -9.80 -1.75
CA SER A 288 -18.66 -10.43 -0.59
C SER A 288 -17.31 -9.83 -0.19
N PHE A 289 -16.77 -8.85 -0.93
CA PHE A 289 -15.54 -8.14 -0.57
C PHE A 289 -15.79 -7.05 0.49
N THR A 290 -16.27 -7.46 1.67
CA THR A 290 -16.10 -6.69 2.91
C THR A 290 -14.62 -6.72 3.35
N ASP A 291 -14.26 -6.01 4.40
CA ASP A 291 -12.88 -6.01 4.94
C ASP A 291 -12.36 -7.45 5.16
N GLU A 292 -13.15 -8.32 5.80
CA GLU A 292 -12.81 -9.73 6.03
C GLU A 292 -12.83 -10.56 4.72
N GLY A 293 -13.72 -10.23 3.79
CA GLY A 293 -13.80 -10.85 2.47
C GLY A 293 -12.57 -10.55 1.62
N LEU A 294 -12.06 -9.31 1.70
CA LEU A 294 -10.82 -8.88 1.06
C LEU A 294 -9.60 -9.58 1.65
N ASP A 295 -9.51 -9.76 2.96
CA ASP A 295 -8.43 -10.56 3.59
C ASP A 295 -8.41 -12.00 3.08
N ILE A 296 -9.59 -12.65 3.01
CA ILE A 296 -9.74 -14.00 2.45
C ILE A 296 -9.39 -14.00 0.95
N HIS A 297 -9.77 -12.95 0.20
CA HIS A 297 -9.40 -12.80 -1.20
C HIS A 297 -7.87 -12.68 -1.36
N TYR A 298 -7.20 -11.76 -0.65
CA TYR A 298 -5.75 -11.57 -0.72
C TYR A 298 -5.00 -12.86 -0.37
N TRP A 299 -5.39 -13.50 0.74
CA TRP A 299 -4.73 -14.71 1.23
C TRP A 299 -4.94 -15.92 0.32
N LYS A 300 -6.14 -16.17 -0.21
CA LYS A 300 -6.45 -17.42 -0.95
C LYS A 300 -6.62 -17.26 -2.46
N HIS A 301 -7.24 -16.18 -2.92
CA HIS A 301 -7.84 -16.12 -4.26
C HIS A 301 -7.19 -15.12 -5.21
N CYS A 302 -6.60 -14.03 -4.71
CA CYS A 302 -6.10 -12.93 -5.53
C CYS A 302 -5.00 -13.40 -6.51
N PRO A 303 -5.21 -13.31 -7.83
CA PRO A 303 -4.26 -13.83 -8.82
C PRO A 303 -2.99 -13.00 -8.97
N MET A 304 -2.97 -11.78 -8.42
CA MET A 304 -1.81 -10.88 -8.41
C MET A 304 -0.88 -11.12 -7.21
N LEU A 305 -1.35 -11.87 -6.21
CA LEU A 305 -0.65 -12.12 -4.95
C LEU A 305 -0.22 -13.59 -4.83
N ARG A 306 0.91 -13.81 -4.18
CA ARG A 306 1.43 -15.15 -3.81
C ARG A 306 1.81 -15.15 -2.34
N ARG A 307 1.56 -16.28 -1.66
CA ARG A 307 2.10 -16.52 -0.32
C ARG A 307 3.57 -16.91 -0.44
N CYS A 308 4.48 -16.15 0.17
CA CYS A 308 5.90 -16.48 0.21
C CYS A 308 6.11 -17.85 0.90
N GLU A 309 6.93 -18.70 0.31
CA GLU A 309 7.11 -20.07 0.80
C GLU A 309 7.99 -20.15 2.05
N HIS A 310 8.69 -19.07 2.40
CA HIS A 310 9.63 -19.00 3.51
C HIS A 310 9.03 -18.27 4.73
N CYS A 311 8.72 -16.97 4.61
CA CYS A 311 8.11 -16.16 5.70
C CYS A 311 6.57 -16.26 5.79
N LYS A 312 5.92 -16.93 4.84
CA LYS A 312 4.45 -17.13 4.78
C LYS A 312 3.58 -15.88 4.63
N GLN A 313 4.17 -14.69 4.50
CA GLN A 313 3.49 -13.44 4.15
C GLN A 313 2.85 -13.52 2.76
N VAL A 314 1.83 -12.68 2.51
CA VAL A 314 1.21 -12.51 1.19
C VAL A 314 1.86 -11.31 0.52
N VAL A 315 2.41 -11.50 -0.67
CA VAL A 315 3.17 -10.47 -1.40
C VAL A 315 2.73 -10.41 -2.86
N GLU A 316 2.95 -9.27 -3.51
CA GLU A 316 2.74 -9.13 -4.94
C GLU A 316 3.73 -9.99 -5.73
N ILE A 317 3.23 -10.60 -6.82
CA ILE A 317 4.06 -11.45 -7.66
C ILE A 317 5.15 -10.64 -8.39
N ALA A 318 4.89 -9.36 -8.70
CA ALA A 318 5.85 -8.46 -9.32
C ALA A 318 7.05 -8.14 -8.40
N SER A 319 6.82 -7.92 -7.11
CA SER A 319 7.86 -7.60 -6.11
C SER A 319 8.45 -8.83 -5.39
N LEU A 320 7.96 -10.06 -5.68
CA LEU A 320 8.38 -11.30 -5.00
C LEU A 320 9.90 -11.50 -4.96
N THR A 321 10.62 -11.11 -6.02
CA THR A 321 12.09 -11.19 -6.08
C THR A 321 12.75 -10.20 -5.12
N GLU A 322 12.25 -8.96 -5.04
CA GLU A 322 12.76 -7.94 -4.12
C GLU A 322 12.48 -8.34 -2.67
N HIS A 323 11.25 -8.72 -2.37
CA HIS A 323 10.84 -9.26 -1.08
C HIS A 323 11.78 -10.38 -0.59
N ARG A 324 12.10 -11.36 -1.44
CA ARG A 324 13.04 -12.45 -1.11
C ARG A 324 14.47 -11.97 -0.80
N MET A 325 14.89 -10.84 -1.36
CA MET A 325 16.25 -10.29 -1.20
C MET A 325 16.40 -9.31 -0.04
N THR A 326 15.34 -8.62 0.39
CA THR A 326 15.43 -7.48 1.33
C THR A 326 14.58 -7.65 2.60
N GLU A 327 13.37 -8.20 2.48
CA GLU A 327 12.34 -8.25 3.53
C GLU A 327 12.22 -9.62 4.20
N CYS A 328 12.25 -10.69 3.41
CA CYS A 328 11.94 -12.05 3.84
C CYS A 328 12.83 -12.54 5.00
N ASP A 329 12.25 -13.26 5.96
CA ASP A 329 12.95 -13.90 7.09
C ASP A 329 14.17 -14.74 6.66
N LYS A 330 14.12 -15.31 5.45
CA LYS A 330 15.19 -16.12 4.84
C LYS A 330 15.99 -15.39 3.76
N LYS A 331 16.03 -14.05 3.75
CA LYS A 331 16.81 -13.27 2.76
C LYS A 331 18.29 -13.64 2.72
N GLU A 332 18.86 -14.04 3.85
CA GLU A 332 20.24 -14.54 3.91
C GLU A 332 20.44 -15.95 3.31
N SER A 333 19.38 -16.61 2.87
CA SER A 333 19.44 -17.82 2.05
C SER A 333 19.37 -17.52 0.54
N PHE A 334 19.14 -16.27 0.11
CA PHE A 334 19.00 -15.90 -1.30
C PHE A 334 20.17 -15.08 -1.85
N GLY A 335 20.46 -15.26 -3.12
CA GLY A 335 21.35 -14.42 -3.93
C GLY A 335 20.70 -14.09 -5.27
N LYS A 336 20.93 -12.87 -5.76
CA LYS A 336 20.34 -12.38 -7.01
C LYS A 336 21.14 -12.88 -8.21
N CYS A 337 20.51 -13.61 -9.12
CA CYS A 337 21.13 -14.01 -10.37
C CYS A 337 21.33 -12.79 -11.28
N HIS A 338 22.56 -12.56 -11.75
CA HIS A 338 22.87 -11.43 -12.64
C HIS A 338 22.38 -11.61 -14.09
N ARG A 339 21.79 -12.77 -14.44
CA ARG A 339 21.22 -13.06 -15.78
C ARG A 339 19.71 -12.90 -15.80
N CYS A 340 18.96 -13.67 -15.00
CA CYS A 340 17.50 -13.57 -14.91
C CYS A 340 17.01 -12.52 -13.90
N GLY A 341 17.90 -11.96 -13.08
CA GLY A 341 17.51 -10.99 -12.05
C GLY A 341 16.79 -11.59 -10.84
N GLU A 342 16.49 -12.89 -10.84
CA GLU A 342 15.69 -13.56 -9.81
C GLU A 342 16.47 -13.87 -8.53
N ALA A 343 15.74 -14.09 -7.43
CA ALA A 343 16.27 -14.55 -6.15
C ALA A 343 16.36 -16.09 -6.14
N VAL A 344 17.58 -16.60 -6.30
CA VAL A 344 17.93 -18.04 -6.27
C VAL A 344 18.54 -18.36 -4.90
N MET A 345 18.38 -19.58 -4.40
CA MET A 345 19.01 -20.00 -3.14
C MET A 345 20.54 -19.97 -3.26
N ARG A 346 21.26 -19.55 -2.21
CA ARG A 346 22.73 -19.29 -2.26
C ARG A 346 23.57 -20.53 -2.55
N ASP A 347 23.11 -21.70 -2.12
CA ASP A 347 23.68 -23.03 -2.40
C ASP A 347 23.49 -23.44 -3.88
N GLU A 348 22.31 -23.19 -4.45
CA GLU A 348 22.00 -23.49 -5.86
C GLU A 348 22.54 -22.46 -6.86
N LEU A 349 22.83 -21.23 -6.42
CA LEU A 349 23.16 -20.09 -7.29
C LEU A 349 24.38 -20.35 -8.19
N GLN A 350 25.43 -21.01 -7.68
CA GLN A 350 26.62 -21.30 -8.48
C GLN A 350 26.31 -22.24 -9.65
N GLU A 351 25.52 -23.28 -9.40
CA GLU A 351 25.11 -24.24 -10.42
C GLU A 351 24.16 -23.59 -11.44
N HIS A 352 23.20 -22.79 -10.96
CA HIS A 352 22.31 -22.00 -11.81
C HIS A 352 23.08 -21.09 -12.78
N LEU A 353 24.13 -20.41 -12.29
CA LEU A 353 25.01 -19.55 -13.12
C LEU A 353 25.88 -20.36 -14.09
N ARG A 354 26.31 -21.58 -13.72
CA ARG A 354 27.11 -22.47 -14.55
C ARG A 354 26.33 -23.05 -15.72
N VAL A 355 25.14 -23.60 -15.46
CA VAL A 355 24.29 -24.28 -16.46
C VAL A 355 23.62 -23.28 -17.41
N LYS A 356 23.40 -22.03 -16.98
CA LYS A 356 22.87 -20.91 -17.80
C LYS A 356 21.47 -21.14 -18.41
N ASN A 357 20.72 -22.13 -17.92
CA ASN A 357 19.37 -22.47 -18.42
C ASN A 357 18.27 -21.47 -18.01
N CYS A 358 18.59 -20.41 -17.26
CA CYS A 358 17.64 -19.34 -16.96
C CYS A 358 17.50 -18.36 -18.14
N ASN A 359 16.26 -17.90 -18.38
CA ASN A 359 15.94 -16.87 -19.35
C ASN A 359 16.50 -15.52 -18.85
N ALA A 360 17.32 -14.84 -19.65
CA ALA A 360 17.94 -13.60 -19.21
C ALA A 360 16.90 -12.47 -19.15
N ALA A 361 16.81 -11.78 -18.02
CA ALA A 361 15.94 -10.63 -17.87
C ALA A 361 16.44 -9.48 -18.75
N LYS A 362 15.51 -8.80 -19.41
CA LYS A 362 15.80 -7.57 -20.13
C LYS A 362 15.67 -6.37 -19.18
N PRO A 363 16.20 -5.19 -19.54
CA PRO A 363 15.88 -3.97 -18.80
C PRO A 363 14.36 -3.77 -18.73
N GLU A 364 13.87 -3.28 -17.60
CA GLU A 364 12.45 -3.10 -17.27
C GLU A 364 11.67 -2.30 -18.34
N LYS A 365 12.32 -1.31 -18.97
CA LYS A 365 11.78 -0.54 -20.10
C LYS A 365 11.53 -1.35 -21.39
N VAL A 366 12.04 -2.58 -21.45
CA VAL A 366 12.01 -3.47 -22.63
C VAL A 366 11.19 -4.72 -22.39
N ALA A 367 11.25 -5.31 -21.19
CA ALA A 367 10.38 -6.40 -20.77
C ALA A 367 10.27 -6.48 -19.25
N ASN A 368 9.13 -6.94 -18.76
CA ASN A 368 8.99 -7.47 -17.41
C ASN A 368 9.48 -8.93 -17.37
N HIS A 369 9.92 -9.40 -16.20
CA HIS A 369 10.35 -10.79 -15.96
C HIS A 369 9.50 -11.42 -14.85
N CYS A 370 8.79 -12.52 -15.15
CA CYS A 370 7.84 -13.12 -14.20
C CYS A 370 8.50 -14.20 -13.32
N PRO A 371 8.61 -14.03 -11.99
CA PRO A 371 9.30 -14.97 -11.10
C PRO A 371 8.54 -16.29 -10.83
N LEU A 372 7.38 -16.50 -11.47
CA LEU A 372 6.62 -17.75 -11.39
C LEU A 372 6.83 -18.67 -12.59
N CYS A 373 7.00 -18.09 -13.79
CA CYS A 373 7.23 -18.87 -15.01
C CYS A 373 8.60 -18.62 -15.64
N HIS A 374 9.42 -17.73 -15.07
CA HIS A 374 10.78 -17.41 -15.50
C HIS A 374 10.84 -16.85 -16.95
N GLU A 375 9.73 -16.24 -17.40
CA GLU A 375 9.60 -15.72 -18.77
C GLU A 375 9.57 -14.20 -18.82
N ASN A 376 10.10 -13.66 -19.92
CA ASN A 376 10.00 -12.25 -20.26
C ASN A 376 8.70 -11.95 -21.01
N PHE A 377 8.02 -10.86 -20.67
CA PHE A 377 6.81 -10.39 -21.34
C PHE A 377 6.82 -8.86 -21.51
N GLN A 378 5.78 -8.29 -22.13
CA GLN A 378 5.73 -6.86 -22.44
C GLN A 378 6.02 -5.96 -21.21
N PRO A 379 6.69 -4.80 -21.39
CA PRO A 379 7.06 -3.90 -20.31
C PRO A 379 5.89 -3.04 -19.80
N GLY A 380 6.00 -2.53 -18.58
CA GLY A 380 5.01 -1.67 -17.91
C GLY A 380 4.16 -2.40 -16.86
N GLU A 381 3.54 -1.66 -15.94
CA GLU A 381 2.83 -2.25 -14.79
C GLU A 381 1.50 -2.91 -15.20
N GLU A 382 0.70 -2.27 -16.05
CA GLU A 382 -0.65 -2.77 -16.40
C GLU A 382 -0.65 -4.13 -17.12
N VAL A 383 0.43 -4.47 -17.84
CA VAL A 383 0.56 -5.79 -18.48
C VAL A 383 0.83 -6.93 -17.51
N TRP A 384 1.18 -6.67 -16.23
CA TRP A 384 1.21 -7.71 -15.20
C TRP A 384 -0.17 -8.32 -14.96
N LYS A 385 -1.24 -7.51 -14.94
CA LYS A 385 -2.62 -8.02 -14.79
C LYS A 385 -2.99 -8.92 -15.97
N VAL A 386 -2.69 -8.49 -17.19
CA VAL A 386 -2.90 -9.29 -18.42
C VAL A 386 -2.10 -10.59 -18.38
N HIS A 387 -0.83 -10.54 -17.97
CA HIS A 387 0.01 -11.73 -17.85
C HIS A 387 -0.47 -12.68 -16.74
N LEU A 388 -0.81 -12.20 -15.55
CA LEU A 388 -1.15 -13.07 -14.42
C LEU A 388 -2.58 -13.61 -14.47
N MET A 389 -3.52 -12.92 -15.13
CA MET A 389 -4.95 -13.27 -15.19
C MET A 389 -5.43 -13.74 -16.57
N GLY A 390 -4.69 -13.44 -17.65
CA GLY A 390 -5.11 -13.69 -19.03
C GLY A 390 -5.19 -15.17 -19.42
N ARG A 391 -5.97 -15.45 -20.48
CA ARG A 391 -6.18 -16.83 -21.01
C ARG A 391 -4.88 -17.50 -21.46
N GLU A 392 -4.03 -16.73 -22.14
CA GLU A 392 -2.67 -17.14 -22.55
C GLU A 392 -1.58 -16.62 -21.59
N GLY A 393 -1.97 -16.25 -20.37
CA GLY A 393 -1.10 -15.73 -19.33
C GLY A 393 -0.23 -16.79 -18.62
N CYS A 394 0.41 -16.38 -17.53
CA CYS A 394 1.32 -17.13 -16.68
C CYS A 394 0.79 -18.54 -16.35
N LYS A 395 1.30 -19.55 -17.06
CA LYS A 395 0.89 -20.95 -16.86
C LYS A 395 1.22 -21.46 -15.45
N SER A 396 2.27 -20.93 -14.84
CA SER A 396 2.72 -21.23 -13.48
C SER A 396 1.97 -20.48 -12.37
N ASN A 397 1.04 -19.56 -12.67
CA ASN A 397 0.23 -18.92 -11.64
C ASN A 397 -0.96 -19.82 -11.25
N PRO A 398 -0.97 -20.46 -10.06
CA PRO A 398 -2.02 -21.41 -9.68
C PRO A 398 -3.39 -20.75 -9.48
N ARG A 399 -3.44 -19.43 -9.27
CA ARG A 399 -4.69 -18.67 -9.07
C ARG A 399 -5.33 -18.21 -10.38
N ARG A 400 -4.59 -18.27 -11.51
CA ARG A 400 -5.05 -17.81 -12.82
C ARG A 400 -6.30 -18.55 -13.32
N ILE A 401 -6.40 -19.86 -13.09
CA ILE A 401 -7.55 -20.66 -13.56
C ILE A 401 -8.85 -20.21 -12.86
N GLN A 402 -8.79 -19.93 -11.55
CA GLN A 402 -9.95 -19.45 -10.79
C GLN A 402 -10.39 -18.05 -11.27
N ALA A 403 -9.44 -17.15 -11.52
CA ALA A 403 -9.72 -15.83 -12.10
C ALA A 403 -10.40 -15.96 -13.48
N LEU A 404 -9.90 -16.83 -14.36
CA LEU A 404 -10.48 -17.08 -15.68
C LEU A 404 -11.90 -17.65 -15.63
N GLN A 405 -12.20 -18.53 -14.67
CA GLN A 405 -13.54 -19.09 -14.47
C GLN A 405 -14.54 -18.00 -14.00
N ARG A 406 -14.14 -17.15 -13.05
CA ARG A 406 -14.99 -16.04 -12.57
C ARG A 406 -15.25 -14.99 -13.64
N THR A 407 -14.22 -14.62 -14.42
CA THR A 407 -14.38 -13.68 -15.55
C THR A 407 -15.37 -14.22 -16.60
N GLN A 408 -15.37 -15.53 -16.87
CA GLN A 408 -16.33 -16.15 -17.79
C GLN A 408 -17.77 -16.14 -17.24
N HIS A 409 -17.95 -16.39 -15.94
CA HIS A 409 -19.26 -16.35 -15.29
C HIS A 409 -19.89 -14.94 -15.35
N LEU A 410 -19.09 -13.89 -15.11
CA LEU A 410 -19.51 -12.48 -15.24
C LEU A 410 -19.88 -12.09 -16.68
N GLN A 411 -19.24 -12.70 -17.69
CA GLN A 411 -19.59 -12.49 -19.11
C GLN A 411 -20.88 -13.23 -19.50
N GLN A 412 -21.12 -14.44 -18.97
CA GLN A 412 -22.37 -15.18 -19.19
C GLN A 412 -23.57 -14.52 -18.50
N ALA A 413 -23.40 -14.01 -17.28
CA ALA A 413 -24.44 -13.25 -16.57
C ALA A 413 -24.91 -12.00 -17.34
N LYS A 414 -24.01 -11.34 -18.10
CA LYS A 414 -24.36 -10.19 -18.96
C LYS A 414 -25.10 -10.57 -20.26
N LEU A 415 -25.08 -11.84 -20.67
CA LEU A 415 -25.74 -12.31 -21.90
C LEU A 415 -27.11 -12.97 -21.64
N GLY A 416 -27.49 -13.19 -20.37
CA GLY A 416 -28.76 -13.83 -19.99
C GLY A 416 -29.99 -12.90 -19.94
N ALA A 417 -29.84 -11.59 -20.21
CA ALA A 417 -30.88 -10.59 -20.00
C ALA A 417 -31.42 -9.97 -21.31
N SER A 418 -32.18 -10.74 -22.09
CA SER A 418 -33.13 -10.24 -23.09
C SER A 418 -34.16 -11.30 -23.48
N PRO A 419 -35.38 -10.91 -23.94
CA PRO A 419 -36.56 -11.76 -23.82
C PRO A 419 -36.70 -12.85 -24.89
N VAL A 420 -37.42 -13.90 -24.49
CA VAL A 420 -37.78 -15.06 -25.31
C VAL A 420 -38.51 -14.65 -26.59
N SER A 421 -37.96 -15.01 -27.74
CA SER A 421 -38.67 -15.10 -29.02
C SER A 421 -38.56 -16.51 -29.57
N ARG A 422 -39.69 -17.22 -29.69
CA ARG A 422 -39.75 -18.61 -30.20
C ARG A 422 -39.39 -18.69 -31.70
N PRO A 423 -38.55 -19.63 -32.14
CA PRO A 423 -38.49 -20.04 -33.54
C PRO A 423 -39.50 -21.17 -33.83
N ILE A 424 -40.20 -21.06 -34.98
CA ILE A 424 -40.96 -22.16 -35.59
C ILE A 424 -40.03 -22.88 -36.59
N PRO A 425 -40.03 -24.22 -36.69
CA PRO A 425 -39.04 -24.95 -37.49
C PRO A 425 -39.44 -25.07 -38.97
N ILE A 426 -38.47 -24.86 -39.87
CA ILE A 426 -38.54 -25.27 -41.29
C ILE A 426 -37.27 -26.07 -41.64
N ALA A 427 -37.39 -26.99 -42.58
CA ALA A 427 -36.69 -28.26 -42.59
C ALA A 427 -35.54 -28.36 -43.63
N VAL A 428 -34.49 -29.14 -43.28
CA VAL A 428 -33.90 -30.24 -44.10
C VAL A 428 -33.21 -29.83 -45.45
N LYS A 429 -31.95 -30.16 -45.79
CA LYS A 429 -31.40 -31.53 -46.02
C LYS A 429 -29.89 -31.55 -46.41
N ARG A 430 -29.07 -32.46 -45.82
CA ARG A 430 -27.92 -33.23 -46.43
C ARG A 430 -26.69 -32.46 -47.02
N ARG A 431 -25.47 -33.02 -47.23
CA ARG A 431 -24.88 -34.39 -47.07
C ARG A 431 -23.33 -34.35 -46.88
N SER A 432 -22.77 -35.47 -46.41
CA SER A 432 -21.36 -35.83 -46.05
C SER A 432 -20.48 -36.27 -47.28
N PRO A 433 -19.29 -36.98 -47.21
CA PRO A 433 -18.48 -37.52 -46.07
C PRO A 433 -16.91 -37.62 -46.22
N THR A 434 -16.23 -38.31 -45.25
CA THR A 434 -14.95 -39.11 -45.32
C THR A 434 -13.59 -38.39 -45.56
N SER A 435 -12.41 -38.77 -45.03
CA SER A 435 -11.93 -39.85 -44.11
C SER A 435 -10.48 -39.51 -43.60
N GLY A 436 -9.83 -40.18 -42.64
CA GLY A 436 -10.29 -41.23 -41.69
C GLY A 436 -9.19 -42.18 -41.13
N SER A 437 -8.80 -42.01 -39.84
CA SER A 437 -8.23 -43.04 -38.91
C SER A 437 -6.76 -43.52 -39.02
N LYS A 438 -6.01 -43.50 -37.88
CA LYS A 438 -5.47 -44.70 -37.17
C LYS A 438 -4.60 -44.36 -35.93
N ILE A 439 -4.80 -45.14 -34.86
CA ILE A 439 -3.91 -45.30 -33.67
C ILE A 439 -3.31 -46.74 -33.76
N PRO A 440 -2.26 -47.11 -33.00
CA PRO A 440 -2.54 -48.04 -31.89
C PRO A 440 -1.72 -47.84 -30.60
N ALA A 441 -2.16 -48.50 -29.52
CA ALA A 441 -1.55 -48.51 -28.18
C ALA A 441 -0.37 -49.50 -28.05
N PRO A 442 0.20 -49.68 -26.84
CA PRO A 442 -0.18 -50.91 -26.11
C PRO A 442 -0.29 -50.77 -24.57
N LYS A 443 -0.82 -51.82 -23.92
CA LYS A 443 -0.84 -52.02 -22.46
C LYS A 443 -0.23 -53.38 -22.07
N ALA A 444 0.58 -53.37 -21.01
CA ALA A 444 0.78 -54.39 -19.97
C ALA A 444 1.10 -55.87 -20.31
N GLY A 445 2.10 -56.42 -19.61
CA GLY A 445 2.35 -57.85 -19.45
C GLY A 445 3.50 -58.13 -18.47
N LEU A 446 3.19 -58.64 -17.26
CA LEU A 446 4.18 -59.01 -16.23
C LEU A 446 4.94 -60.28 -16.62
N ASN A 447 6.16 -60.48 -16.08
CA ASN A 447 6.40 -61.69 -15.26
C ASN A 447 7.69 -61.74 -14.42
N LYS A 448 7.50 -62.28 -13.19
CA LYS A 448 8.42 -63.03 -12.32
C LYS A 448 9.59 -62.33 -11.59
N ALA A 449 9.90 -62.88 -10.42
CA ALA A 449 10.77 -62.33 -9.37
C ALA A 449 11.74 -63.39 -8.83
N ARG A 450 12.84 -62.96 -8.18
CA ARG A 450 13.27 -63.32 -6.81
C ARG A 450 14.71 -62.87 -6.50
N HIS A 451 14.93 -62.45 -5.24
CA HIS A 451 16.14 -62.53 -4.37
C HIS A 451 17.56 -62.39 -4.99
N LYS A 452 18.53 -61.72 -4.34
CA LYS A 452 18.92 -61.87 -2.92
C LYS A 452 19.76 -60.67 -2.43
N PHE A 453 19.83 -60.49 -1.10
CA PHE A 453 20.76 -59.60 -0.39
C PHE A 453 22.23 -60.00 -0.61
N ILE A 454 23.17 -59.05 -0.48
CA ILE A 454 24.04 -58.89 0.72
C ILE A 454 24.83 -57.56 0.62
N ASP A 455 25.20 -57.05 1.80
CA ASP A 455 25.90 -55.80 2.11
C ASP A 455 27.36 -55.76 1.57
N ASP A 456 27.97 -54.57 1.50
CA ASP A 456 29.02 -54.23 2.48
C ASP A 456 29.38 -52.72 2.49
N LEU A 457 30.01 -52.28 3.58
CA LEU A 457 30.44 -50.89 3.81
C LEU A 457 31.70 -50.52 3.02
N THR A 458 31.81 -49.26 2.58
CA THR A 458 32.92 -48.36 2.96
C THR A 458 32.56 -46.89 2.77
#